data_AF-A0A0R3DHH0-F1
#
_entry.id   AF-A0A0R3DHH0-F1
#
_cell.length_a   1.000
_cell.length_b   1.000
_cell.length_c   1.000
_cell.angle_alpha   90.00
_cell.angle_beta   90.00
_cell.angle_gamma   90.00
#
_symmetry.space_group_name_H-M   'P 1'
#
loop_
_entity.id
_entity.type
_entity.pdbx_description
1 polymer ?
#
loop_
_entity_poly.entity_id
_entity_poly.type
_entity_poly.pdbx_seq_one_letter_code
_entity_poly.pdbx_strand_id
1 'polypeptide(L)'
;MSRSEASEWFAELRHPISGELRLSPFIVAREHIPDVVRAFGPQDVAGRRRLAIEIDTWAIQLHHARIHKVPLKFASADRLFARLERATVNLQSLWAEASPFHKGLSLTNTIMFASSEARSRSSLEEVDPTVLLADMLRVIRAVRNPEMFMRMFSHQGVSSHKSVERAVLWEPLLGLMSEHHIHNFSQHQPLIATVRALHRACGVTPPDPAAVRQTTYSWRKRNR
;
A
#
# COMPACT_ATOMS: atom_id res chain seq x y z
N MET A 1 -10.01 7.55 21.77
CA MET A 1 -10.99 6.52 21.41
C MET A 1 -10.56 5.21 22.04
N SER A 2 -11.46 4.47 22.68
CA SER A 2 -11.14 3.18 23.28
C SER A 2 -10.98 2.09 22.20
N ARG A 3 -10.33 0.96 22.52
CA ARG A 3 -10.20 -0.18 21.58
C ARG A 3 -11.57 -0.77 21.17
N SER A 4 -12.57 -0.69 22.05
CA SER A 4 -13.94 -1.14 21.78
C SER A 4 -14.62 -0.24 20.74
N GLU A 5 -14.55 1.08 20.94
CA GLU A 5 -15.06 2.09 19.99
C GLU A 5 -14.39 1.98 18.61
N ALA A 6 -13.09 1.68 18.57
CA ALA A 6 -12.40 1.40 17.31
C ALA A 6 -12.97 0.18 16.59
N SER A 7 -13.23 -0.90 17.32
CA SER A 7 -13.78 -2.13 16.75
C SER A 7 -15.17 -1.91 16.15
N GLU A 8 -16.04 -1.18 16.84
CA GLU A 8 -17.37 -0.83 16.34
C GLU A 8 -17.30 0.07 15.10
N TRP A 9 -16.43 1.08 15.11
CA TRP A 9 -16.21 1.95 13.96
C TRP A 9 -15.79 1.18 12.71
N PHE A 10 -14.93 0.17 12.84
CA PHE A 10 -14.54 -0.69 11.72
C PHE A 10 -15.63 -1.68 11.30
N ALA A 11 -16.44 -2.16 12.25
CA ALA A 11 -17.58 -3.02 11.94
C ALA A 11 -18.62 -2.29 11.07
N GLU A 12 -18.80 -0.98 11.27
CA GLU A 12 -19.66 -0.14 10.42
C GLU A 12 -19.16 -0.02 8.97
N LEU A 13 -17.86 -0.21 8.72
CA LEU A 13 -17.26 -0.07 7.38
C LEU A 13 -17.30 -1.33 6.52
N ARG A 14 -17.92 -2.41 7.02
CA ARG A 14 -18.06 -3.68 6.30
C ARG A 14 -18.76 -3.46 4.95
N HIS A 15 -18.23 -4.04 3.87
CA HIS A 15 -18.94 -4.07 2.60
C HIS A 15 -20.14 -5.02 2.74
N PRO A 16 -21.34 -4.64 2.26
CA PRO A 16 -22.49 -5.52 2.30
C PRO A 16 -22.26 -6.82 1.51
N ILE A 17 -21.51 -6.72 0.40
CA ILE A 17 -21.16 -7.85 -0.49
C ILE A 17 -19.78 -8.48 -0.17
N SER A 18 -18.70 -7.69 -0.12
CA SER A 18 -17.33 -8.22 0.00
C SER A 18 -16.86 -8.52 1.43
N GLY A 19 -17.71 -8.30 2.44
CA GLY A 19 -17.37 -8.55 3.84
C GLY A 19 -16.49 -7.48 4.49
N GLU A 20 -15.68 -7.88 5.48
CA GLU A 20 -14.92 -6.97 6.34
C GLU A 20 -13.91 -6.09 5.60
N LEU A 21 -13.72 -4.86 6.10
CA LEU A 21 -12.61 -4.01 5.72
C LEU A 21 -11.31 -4.64 6.26
N ARG A 22 -10.57 -5.30 5.38
CA ARG A 22 -9.23 -5.84 5.69
C ARG A 22 -8.20 -4.77 5.37
N LEU A 23 -7.55 -4.27 6.43
CA LEU A 23 -6.38 -3.40 6.31
C LEU A 23 -5.12 -4.26 6.25
N SER A 24 -4.08 -3.75 5.59
CA SER A 24 -2.77 -4.39 5.53
C SER A 24 -2.13 -4.54 6.92
N PRO A 25 -1.18 -5.48 7.08
CA PRO A 25 -0.42 -5.61 8.33
C PRO A 25 0.47 -4.40 8.65
N PHE A 26 0.55 -3.39 7.77
CA PHE A 26 1.34 -2.18 7.96
C PHE A 26 0.58 -1.09 8.74
N ILE A 27 -0.73 -1.28 8.95
CA ILE A 27 -1.47 -0.56 9.97
C ILE A 27 -1.26 -1.28 11.31
N VAL A 28 -0.29 -0.77 12.08
CA VAL A 28 0.14 -1.35 13.36
C VAL A 28 -0.82 -0.99 14.51
N ALA A 29 -1.47 0.18 14.43
CA ALA A 29 -2.38 0.67 15.47
C ALA A 29 -3.66 1.26 14.85
N ARG A 30 -4.55 0.37 14.42
CA ARG A 30 -5.80 0.72 13.71
C ARG A 30 -6.72 1.66 14.48
N GLU A 31 -6.64 1.68 15.82
CA GLU A 31 -7.41 2.57 16.70
C GLU A 31 -7.18 4.06 16.42
N HIS A 32 -6.09 4.43 15.72
CA HIS A 32 -5.79 5.81 15.36
C HIS A 32 -6.35 6.23 14.00
N ILE A 33 -6.82 5.31 13.15
CA ILE A 33 -7.40 5.65 11.84
C ILE A 33 -8.61 6.59 11.98
N PRO A 34 -9.55 6.38 12.92
CA PRO A 34 -10.71 7.26 13.03
C PRO A 34 -10.31 8.69 13.42
N ASP A 35 -9.25 8.84 14.21
CA ASP A 35 -8.68 10.16 14.51
C ASP A 35 -8.14 10.82 13.24
N VAL A 36 -7.56 10.10 12.28
CA VAL A 36 -7.16 10.66 10.97
C VAL A 36 -8.39 11.08 10.17
N VAL A 37 -9.39 10.19 10.06
CA VAL A 37 -10.61 10.41 9.26
C VAL A 37 -11.41 11.62 9.74
N ARG A 38 -11.40 11.95 11.04
CA ARG A 38 -12.03 13.18 11.56
C ARG A 38 -11.51 14.47 10.91
N ALA A 39 -10.33 14.49 10.29
CA ALA A 39 -9.82 15.67 9.57
C ALA A 39 -10.69 16.06 8.38
N PHE A 40 -11.47 15.11 7.87
CA PHE A 40 -12.30 15.27 6.69
C PHE A 40 -13.74 15.67 7.05
N GLY A 41 -14.02 15.98 8.31
CA GLY A 41 -15.35 16.34 8.79
C GLY A 41 -16.32 15.15 8.79
N PRO A 42 -17.64 15.41 8.84
CA PRO A 42 -18.65 14.37 8.71
C PRO A 42 -18.55 13.66 7.36
N GLN A 43 -18.48 12.33 7.39
CA GLN A 43 -18.40 11.47 6.22
C GLN A 43 -19.44 10.37 6.34
N ASP A 44 -20.06 10.00 5.21
CA ASP A 44 -20.90 8.80 5.14
C ASP A 44 -20.05 7.53 5.29
N VAL A 45 -20.69 6.38 5.41
CA VAL A 45 -19.99 5.09 5.59
C VAL A 45 -19.04 4.80 4.42
N ALA A 46 -19.47 5.11 3.19
CA ALA A 46 -18.67 4.89 1.99
C ALA A 46 -17.43 5.79 1.97
N GLY A 47 -17.57 7.07 2.31
CA GLY A 47 -16.47 8.03 2.42
C GLY A 47 -15.47 7.65 3.51
N ARG A 48 -15.95 7.33 4.71
CA ARG A 48 -15.09 6.83 5.82
C ARG A 48 -14.27 5.62 5.39
N ARG A 49 -14.88 4.69 4.66
CA ARG A 49 -14.20 3.52 4.13
C ARG A 49 -13.13 3.86 3.09
N ARG A 50 -13.44 4.73 2.13
CA ARG A 50 -12.46 5.18 1.13
C ARG A 50 -11.24 5.81 1.79
N LEU A 51 -11.45 6.69 2.77
CA LEU A 51 -10.36 7.30 3.53
C LEU A 51 -9.52 6.26 4.29
N ALA A 52 -10.14 5.24 4.88
CA ALA A 52 -9.41 4.16 5.54
C ALA A 52 -8.54 3.34 4.55
N ILE A 53 -9.03 3.10 3.32
CA ILE A 53 -8.29 2.41 2.26
C ILE A 53 -7.11 3.27 1.76
N GLU A 54 -7.29 4.58 1.62
CA GLU A 54 -6.19 5.50 1.28
C GLU A 54 -5.09 5.49 2.34
N ILE A 55 -5.47 5.55 3.62
CA ILE A 55 -4.51 5.47 4.75
C ILE A 55 -3.74 4.14 4.72
N ASP A 56 -4.41 3.03 4.44
CA ASP A 56 -3.78 1.71 4.30
C ASP A 56 -2.80 1.67 3.12
N THR A 57 -3.19 2.26 1.99
CA THR A 57 -2.36 2.40 0.79
C THR A 57 -1.07 3.17 1.11
N TRP A 58 -1.16 4.27 1.87
CA TRP A 58 0.01 5.03 2.31
C TRP A 58 0.89 4.24 3.28
N ALA A 59 0.31 3.43 4.16
CA ALA A 59 1.08 2.55 5.05
C ALA A 59 1.88 1.49 4.27
N ILE A 60 1.26 0.86 3.27
CA ILE A 60 1.92 -0.07 2.34
C ILE A 60 3.09 0.65 1.63
N GLN A 61 2.83 1.83 1.06
CA GLN A 61 3.85 2.61 0.36
C GLN A 61 5.01 2.99 1.28
N LEU A 62 4.73 3.36 2.53
CA LEU A 62 5.75 3.76 3.49
C LEU A 62 6.65 2.58 3.85
N HIS A 63 6.06 1.41 4.08
CA HIS A 63 6.79 0.19 4.35
C HIS A 63 7.74 -0.15 3.19
N HIS A 64 7.24 -0.17 1.96
CA HIS A 64 8.06 -0.45 0.80
C HIS A 64 9.13 0.62 0.56
N ALA A 65 8.84 1.91 0.78
CA ALA A 65 9.81 2.97 0.63
C ALA A 65 10.96 2.90 1.66
N ARG A 66 10.70 2.37 2.86
CA ARG A 66 11.73 2.16 3.88
C ARG A 66 12.63 0.97 3.61
N ILE A 67 12.08 -0.11 3.08
CA ILE A 67 12.83 -1.35 2.82
C ILE A 67 13.54 -1.31 1.45
N HIS A 68 12.85 -0.82 0.43
CA HIS A 68 13.32 -0.88 -0.95
C HIS A 68 13.77 0.51 -1.41
N LYS A 69 15.07 0.67 -1.61
CA LYS A 69 15.64 1.81 -2.33
C LYS A 69 15.64 1.48 -3.82
N VAL A 70 14.52 1.68 -4.51
CA VAL A 70 14.41 1.44 -5.96
C VAL A 70 15.22 2.51 -6.68
N PRO A 71 15.93 2.18 -7.77
CA PRO A 71 16.67 3.17 -8.54
C PRO A 71 15.76 4.30 -9.04
N LEU A 72 16.13 5.54 -8.70
CA LEU A 72 15.35 6.77 -8.93
C LEU A 72 15.07 7.09 -10.41
N LYS A 73 15.81 6.47 -11.34
CA LYS A 73 15.69 6.75 -12.77
C LYS A 73 14.84 5.68 -13.44
N PHE A 74 13.73 6.10 -14.04
CA PHE A 74 12.87 5.25 -14.86
C PHE A 74 13.68 4.45 -15.90
N ALA A 75 14.65 5.08 -16.58
CA ALA A 75 15.49 4.38 -17.57
C ALA A 75 16.28 3.19 -16.99
N SER A 76 16.72 3.26 -15.72
CA SER A 76 17.38 2.16 -15.04
C SER A 76 16.39 1.07 -14.65
N ALA A 77 15.20 1.46 -14.19
CA ALA A 77 14.13 0.54 -13.83
C ALA A 77 13.52 -0.18 -15.05
N ASP A 78 13.28 0.52 -16.16
CA ASP A 78 12.74 -0.06 -17.40
C ASP A 78 13.65 -1.15 -17.97
N ARG A 79 14.98 -0.98 -17.91
CA ARG A 79 15.91 -2.06 -18.31
C ARG A 79 15.75 -3.31 -17.46
N LEU A 80 15.55 -3.16 -16.15
CA LEU A 80 15.31 -4.29 -15.25
C LEU A 80 13.95 -4.92 -15.52
N PHE A 81 12.89 -4.12 -15.67
CA PHE A 81 11.55 -4.62 -15.97
C PHE A 81 11.46 -5.27 -17.34
N ALA A 82 12.17 -4.78 -18.36
CA ALA A 82 12.25 -5.42 -19.68
C ALA A 82 12.96 -6.77 -19.62
N ARG A 83 14.01 -6.91 -18.80
CA ARG A 83 14.64 -8.21 -18.54
C ARG A 83 13.69 -9.16 -17.82
N LEU A 84 13.00 -8.66 -16.80
CA LEU A 84 12.03 -9.43 -16.05
C LEU A 84 10.86 -9.88 -16.93
N GLU A 85 10.31 -9.00 -17.76
CA GLU A 85 9.24 -9.34 -18.72
C GLU A 85 9.65 -10.50 -19.63
N ARG A 86 10.84 -10.42 -20.24
CA ARG A 86 11.36 -11.52 -21.08
C ARG A 86 11.49 -12.83 -20.31
N ALA A 87 12.00 -12.78 -19.08
CA ALA A 87 12.12 -13.96 -18.23
C ALA A 87 10.75 -14.56 -17.90
N THR A 88 9.76 -13.73 -17.58
CA THR A 88 8.39 -14.17 -17.27
C THR A 88 7.70 -14.77 -18.48
N VAL A 89 7.84 -14.16 -19.67
CA VAL A 89 7.31 -14.71 -20.93
C VAL A 89 7.92 -16.08 -21.22
N ASN A 90 9.25 -16.20 -21.07
CA ASN A 90 9.93 -17.47 -21.28
C ASN A 90 9.46 -18.53 -20.28
N LEU A 91 9.35 -18.17 -19.00
CA LEU A 91 8.85 -19.06 -17.96
C LEU A 91 7.41 -19.49 -18.21
N GLN A 92 6.55 -18.59 -18.72
CA GLN A 92 5.18 -18.92 -19.09
C GLN A 92 5.12 -19.92 -20.26
N SER A 93 5.99 -19.77 -21.26
CA SER A 93 6.10 -20.73 -22.38
C SER A 93 6.56 -22.10 -21.88
N LEU A 94 7.64 -22.14 -21.09
CA LEU A 94 8.15 -23.37 -20.49
C LEU A 94 7.12 -24.02 -19.57
N TRP A 95 6.36 -23.22 -18.82
CA TRP A 95 5.28 -23.73 -17.98
C TRP A 95 4.15 -24.33 -18.80
N ALA A 96 3.75 -23.72 -19.92
CA ALA A 96 2.72 -24.27 -20.79
C ALA A 96 3.12 -25.67 -21.31
N GLU A 97 4.38 -25.83 -21.71
CA GLU A 97 4.96 -27.12 -22.12
C GLU A 97 5.04 -28.13 -20.97
N ALA A 98 5.40 -27.68 -19.77
CA ALA A 98 5.56 -28.53 -18.59
C ALA A 98 4.25 -28.82 -17.84
N SER A 99 3.18 -28.06 -18.13
CA SER A 99 1.90 -28.12 -17.41
C SER A 99 1.27 -29.52 -17.34
N PRO A 100 1.38 -30.41 -18.34
CA PRO A 100 0.87 -31.77 -18.24
C PRO A 100 1.56 -32.59 -17.12
N PHE A 101 2.80 -32.24 -16.78
CA PHE A 101 3.58 -32.90 -15.73
C PHE A 101 3.34 -32.30 -14.34
N HIS A 102 2.57 -31.22 -14.21
CA HIS A 102 2.34 -30.52 -12.95
C HIS A 102 1.82 -31.43 -11.84
N LYS A 103 0.82 -32.29 -12.15
CA LYS A 103 0.29 -33.26 -11.20
C LYS A 103 1.35 -34.26 -10.74
N GLY A 104 2.22 -34.69 -11.64
CA GLY A 104 3.37 -35.55 -11.33
C GLY A 104 4.37 -34.86 -10.40
N LEU A 105 4.75 -33.62 -10.70
CA LEU A 105 5.65 -32.82 -9.87
C LEU A 105 5.08 -32.55 -8.47
N SER A 106 3.79 -32.21 -8.38
CA SER A 106 3.10 -31.99 -7.11
C SER A 106 3.03 -33.27 -6.26
N LEU A 107 2.75 -34.42 -6.89
CA LEU A 107 2.76 -35.72 -6.22
C LEU A 107 4.18 -36.09 -5.75
N THR A 108 5.21 -35.91 -6.58
CA THR A 108 6.61 -36.15 -6.19
C THR A 108 7.04 -35.26 -5.04
N ASN A 109 6.67 -33.97 -5.06
CA ASN A 109 6.93 -33.03 -3.97
C ASN A 109 6.26 -33.50 -2.67
N THR A 110 5.01 -33.96 -2.75
CA THR A 110 4.29 -34.52 -1.60
C THR A 110 4.99 -35.77 -1.05
N ILE A 111 5.44 -36.68 -1.92
CA ILE A 111 6.15 -37.90 -1.52
C ILE A 111 7.51 -37.58 -0.91
N MET A 112 8.26 -36.64 -1.49
CA MET A 112 9.62 -36.28 -1.06
C MET A 112 9.64 -35.51 0.27
N PHE A 113 8.64 -34.67 0.53
CA PHE A 113 8.60 -33.78 1.70
C PHE A 113 7.52 -34.15 2.73
N ALA A 114 6.94 -35.36 2.63
CA ALA A 114 5.99 -35.89 3.61
C ALA A 114 6.66 -36.21 4.96
N SER A 115 7.02 -35.18 5.73
CA SER A 115 7.08 -35.30 7.18
C SER A 115 5.66 -35.25 7.76
N SER A 116 5.47 -35.81 8.96
CA SER A 116 4.19 -35.81 9.69
C SER A 116 3.57 -34.40 9.81
N GLU A 117 4.40 -33.36 9.86
CA GLU A 117 3.97 -31.95 9.95
C GLU A 117 3.47 -31.35 8.62
N ALA A 118 3.88 -31.89 7.46
CA ALA A 118 3.48 -31.39 6.15
C ALA A 118 2.00 -31.66 5.83
N ARG A 119 1.40 -32.69 6.46
CA ARG A 119 -0.01 -33.07 6.27
C ARG A 119 -1.01 -32.06 6.84
N SER A 120 -0.59 -31.15 7.73
CA SER A 120 -1.47 -30.08 8.25
C SER A 120 -1.44 -28.80 7.40
N ARG A 121 -0.47 -28.66 6.49
CA ARG A 121 -0.28 -27.48 5.61
C ARG A 121 -0.80 -27.68 4.18
N SER A 122 -1.31 -28.86 3.84
CA SER A 122 -1.71 -29.19 2.46
C SER A 122 -3.09 -28.67 2.04
N SER A 123 -3.60 -27.61 2.68
CA SER A 123 -4.63 -26.76 2.08
C SER A 123 -4.00 -25.61 1.28
N LEU A 124 -2.82 -25.85 0.69
CA LEU A 124 -2.31 -24.96 -0.36
C LEU A 124 -3.31 -25.08 -1.50
N GLU A 125 -4.23 -24.12 -1.59
CA GLU A 125 -5.02 -23.85 -2.79
C GLU A 125 -4.07 -24.04 -3.99
N GLU A 126 -4.46 -24.87 -4.96
CA GLU A 126 -3.69 -25.04 -6.19
C GLU A 126 -3.61 -23.67 -6.88
N VAL A 127 -2.56 -22.91 -6.58
CA VAL A 127 -2.29 -21.65 -7.25
C VAL A 127 -1.82 -22.02 -8.64
N ASP A 128 -2.68 -21.85 -9.64
CA ASP A 128 -2.33 -22.05 -11.04
C ASP A 128 -1.19 -21.07 -11.42
N PRO A 129 0.03 -21.58 -11.71
CA PRO A 129 1.16 -20.72 -12.03
C PRO A 129 0.92 -19.91 -13.32
N THR A 130 0.00 -20.36 -14.18
CA THR A 130 -0.41 -19.63 -15.38
C THR A 130 -1.04 -18.29 -15.02
N VAL A 131 -1.94 -18.28 -14.02
CA VAL A 131 -2.62 -17.07 -13.54
C VAL A 131 -1.62 -16.14 -12.88
N LEU A 132 -0.74 -16.68 -12.03
CA LEU A 132 0.31 -15.91 -11.36
C LEU A 132 1.24 -15.21 -12.36
N LEU A 133 1.73 -15.93 -13.37
CA LEU A 133 2.63 -15.39 -14.38
C LEU A 133 1.94 -14.35 -15.27
N ALA A 134 0.66 -14.58 -15.61
CA ALA A 134 -0.13 -13.62 -16.37
C ALA A 134 -0.35 -12.31 -15.59
N ASP A 135 -0.68 -12.40 -14.30
CA ASP A 135 -0.82 -11.23 -13.42
C ASP A 135 0.50 -10.49 -13.27
N MET A 136 1.61 -11.23 -13.09
CA MET A 136 2.94 -10.63 -13.00
C MET A 136 3.31 -9.89 -14.29
N LEU A 137 3.03 -10.46 -15.47
CA LEU A 137 3.23 -9.79 -16.76
C LEU A 137 2.41 -8.51 -16.90
N ARG A 138 1.14 -8.54 -16.48
CA ARG A 138 0.27 -7.37 -16.50
C ARG A 138 0.86 -6.23 -15.66
N VAL A 139 1.32 -6.55 -14.46
CA VAL A 139 1.95 -5.57 -13.56
C VAL A 139 3.27 -5.07 -14.13
N ILE A 140 4.14 -5.95 -14.63
CA ILE A 140 5.42 -5.54 -15.25
C ILE A 140 5.18 -4.57 -16.41
N ARG A 141 4.24 -4.87 -17.29
CA ARG A 141 3.92 -3.99 -18.43
C ARG A 141 3.33 -2.66 -17.98
N ALA A 142 2.48 -2.67 -16.95
CA ALA A 142 1.96 -1.44 -16.37
C ALA A 142 3.07 -0.58 -15.78
N VAL A 143 4.01 -1.15 -15.01
CA VAL A 143 5.10 -0.40 -14.36
C VAL A 143 6.18 0.06 -15.34
N ARG A 144 6.20 -0.46 -16.57
CA ARG A 144 7.04 0.03 -17.68
C ARG A 144 6.46 1.27 -18.37
N ASN A 145 5.26 1.71 -18.03
CA ASN A 145 4.79 3.03 -18.43
C ASN A 145 5.42 4.09 -17.50
N PRO A 146 6.05 5.17 -18.03
CA PRO A 146 6.71 6.19 -17.20
C PRO A 146 5.76 6.87 -16.20
N GLU A 147 4.53 7.18 -16.61
CA GLU A 147 3.53 7.81 -15.74
C GLU A 147 3.13 6.87 -14.61
N MET A 148 2.88 5.60 -14.93
CA MET A 148 2.53 4.60 -13.93
C MET A 148 3.70 4.31 -12.98
N PHE A 149 4.92 4.18 -13.51
CA PHE A 149 6.15 4.06 -12.72
C PHE A 149 6.27 5.24 -11.75
N MET A 150 6.12 6.46 -12.26
CA MET A 150 6.16 7.64 -11.42
C MET A 150 5.02 7.65 -10.41
N ARG A 151 3.83 7.13 -10.69
CA ARG A 151 2.77 7.01 -9.66
C ARG A 151 3.09 6.00 -8.56
N MET A 152 3.69 4.86 -8.91
CA MET A 152 4.01 3.81 -7.94
C MET A 152 5.28 4.10 -7.13
N PHE A 153 6.22 4.83 -7.74
CA PHE A 153 7.54 5.12 -7.16
C PHE A 153 7.79 6.63 -6.97
N SER A 154 6.77 7.50 -7.10
CA SER A 154 6.84 8.97 -6.90
C SER A 154 7.40 9.31 -5.54
N HIS A 155 7.05 8.52 -4.53
CA HIS A 155 7.52 8.66 -3.16
C HIS A 155 9.00 8.34 -2.98
N GLN A 156 9.68 7.85 -4.02
CA GLN A 156 11.12 7.64 -4.03
C GLN A 156 11.85 8.78 -4.74
N GLY A 157 11.19 9.52 -5.65
CA GLY A 157 11.68 10.76 -6.27
C GLY A 157 11.82 11.95 -5.30
N VAL A 158 11.85 11.67 -4.01
CA VAL A 158 12.14 12.64 -2.96
C VAL A 158 13.52 13.21 -3.26
N SER A 159 13.57 14.49 -3.64
CA SER A 159 14.81 15.27 -3.57
C SER A 159 15.53 14.89 -2.27
N SER A 160 16.85 14.70 -2.28
CA SER A 160 17.67 14.16 -1.16
C SER A 160 17.48 14.86 0.21
N HIS A 161 16.66 15.90 0.28
CA HIS A 161 16.39 16.74 1.43
C HIS A 161 15.01 16.52 2.11
N LYS A 162 14.07 15.70 1.57
CA LYS A 162 12.81 15.41 2.29
C LYS A 162 12.82 14.02 2.93
N SER A 163 12.16 13.90 4.07
CA SER A 163 11.92 12.60 4.71
C SER A 163 10.91 11.76 3.92
N VAL A 164 11.02 10.44 4.04
CA VAL A 164 10.09 9.49 3.39
C VAL A 164 8.67 9.70 3.92
N GLU A 165 8.51 9.94 5.22
CA GLU A 165 7.22 10.20 5.87
C GLU A 165 6.55 11.45 5.29
N ARG A 166 7.32 12.50 5.01
CA ARG A 166 6.78 13.70 4.36
C ARG A 166 6.25 13.37 2.97
N ALA A 167 6.99 12.58 2.19
CA ALA A 167 6.62 12.24 0.82
C ALA A 167 5.43 11.28 0.74
N VAL A 168 5.36 10.29 1.63
CA VAL A 168 4.38 9.19 1.57
C VAL A 168 3.16 9.43 2.45
N LEU A 169 3.30 10.15 3.57
CA LEU A 169 2.20 10.38 4.51
C LEU A 169 1.68 11.81 4.43
N TRP A 170 2.55 12.81 4.53
CA TRP A 170 2.09 14.19 4.76
C TRP A 170 1.61 14.86 3.50
N GLU A 171 2.43 14.86 2.44
CA GLU A 171 2.04 15.48 1.17
C GLU A 171 0.79 14.81 0.57
N PRO A 172 0.63 13.47 0.61
CA PRO A 172 -0.61 12.80 0.22
C PRO A 172 -1.81 13.17 1.10
N LEU A 173 -1.65 13.24 2.42
CA LEU A 173 -2.72 13.71 3.32
C LEU A 173 -3.19 15.13 2.94
N LEU A 174 -2.26 16.05 2.69
CA LEU A 174 -2.59 17.42 2.29
C LEU A 174 -3.26 17.47 0.91
N GLY A 175 -2.81 16.63 -0.03
CA GLY A 175 -3.45 16.45 -1.34
C GLY A 175 -4.89 16.00 -1.19
N LEU A 176 -5.13 14.92 -0.45
CA LEU A 176 -6.45 14.37 -0.21
C LEU A 176 -7.37 15.37 0.51
N MET A 177 -6.86 16.10 1.51
CA MET A 177 -7.65 17.17 2.16
C MET A 177 -8.05 18.27 1.16
N SER A 178 -7.16 18.63 0.23
CA SER A 178 -7.45 19.60 -0.82
C SER A 178 -8.48 19.09 -1.83
N GLU A 179 -8.42 17.80 -2.20
CA GLU A 179 -9.42 17.14 -3.07
C GLU A 179 -10.82 17.14 -2.43
N HIS A 180 -10.88 17.08 -1.09
CA HIS A 180 -12.09 17.25 -0.31
C HIS A 180 -12.46 18.72 -0.03
N HIS A 181 -11.85 19.68 -0.74
CA HIS A 181 -12.07 21.13 -0.60
C HIS A 181 -11.74 21.71 0.81
N ILE A 182 -10.87 21.05 1.57
CA ILE A 182 -10.43 21.50 2.89
C ILE A 182 -9.16 22.32 2.74
N HIS A 183 -9.30 23.63 2.52
CA HIS A 183 -8.16 24.54 2.38
C HIS A 183 -7.59 25.02 3.73
N ASN A 184 -8.45 25.06 4.76
CA ASN A 184 -8.03 25.21 6.14
C ASN A 184 -7.82 23.83 6.75
N PHE A 185 -6.58 23.32 6.72
CA PHE A 185 -6.25 21.98 7.22
C PHE A 185 -6.48 21.78 8.73
N SER A 186 -6.82 22.84 9.47
CA SER A 186 -7.24 22.75 10.88
C SER A 186 -8.75 22.91 11.08
N GLN A 187 -9.54 22.86 10.00
CA GLN A 187 -10.99 23.15 10.02
C GLN A 187 -11.78 22.19 10.90
N HIS A 188 -11.52 20.89 10.80
CA HIS A 188 -12.28 19.87 11.53
C HIS A 188 -11.52 19.30 12.74
N GLN A 189 -10.19 19.31 12.70
CA GLN A 189 -9.33 19.00 13.84
C GLN A 189 -7.95 19.63 13.62
N PRO A 190 -7.11 19.78 14.67
CA PRO A 190 -5.74 20.27 14.50
C PRO A 190 -4.93 19.36 13.57
N LEU A 191 -4.38 19.91 12.48
CA LEU A 191 -3.57 19.14 11.51
C LEU A 191 -2.42 18.36 12.17
N ILE A 192 -1.78 18.94 13.18
CA ILE A 192 -0.70 18.26 13.91
C ILE A 192 -1.23 17.00 14.62
N ALA A 193 -2.45 17.03 15.17
CA ALA A 193 -3.07 15.86 15.78
C ALA A 193 -3.35 14.78 14.72
N THR A 194 -3.87 15.17 13.56
CA THR A 194 -4.10 14.27 12.41
C THR A 194 -2.81 13.58 11.96
N VAL A 195 -1.74 14.34 11.75
CA VAL A 195 -0.46 13.79 11.30
C VAL A 195 0.14 12.85 12.36
N ARG A 196 0.01 13.18 13.65
CA ARG A 196 0.44 12.30 14.75
C ARG A 196 -0.37 11.01 14.78
N ALA A 197 -1.69 11.08 14.59
CA ALA A 197 -2.55 9.91 14.51
C ALA A 197 -2.17 9.02 13.32
N LEU A 198 -1.91 9.61 12.16
CA LEU A 198 -1.46 8.90 10.96
C LEU A 198 -0.13 8.17 11.21
N HIS A 199 0.84 8.85 11.83
CA HIS A 199 2.10 8.23 12.22
C HIS A 199 1.91 7.04 13.15
N ARG A 200 1.10 7.20 14.20
CA ARG A 200 0.83 6.11 15.15
C ARG A 200 0.12 4.94 14.47
N ALA A 201 -0.84 5.20 13.58
CA ALA A 201 -1.53 4.16 12.82
C ALA A 201 -0.53 3.29 12.02
N CYS A 202 0.49 3.92 11.42
CA CYS A 202 1.56 3.25 10.68
C CYS A 202 2.72 2.73 11.56
N GLY A 203 2.63 2.83 12.89
CA GLY A 203 3.70 2.40 13.80
C GLY A 203 4.99 3.24 13.71
N VAL A 204 4.86 4.52 13.35
CA VAL A 204 5.98 5.45 13.18
C VAL A 204 6.01 6.50 14.29
N THR A 205 7.21 6.90 14.71
CA THR A 205 7.42 7.99 15.65
C THR A 205 6.74 9.26 15.14
N PRO A 206 5.85 9.90 15.92
CA PRO A 206 5.17 11.12 15.49
C PRO A 206 6.16 12.27 15.26
N PRO A 207 5.88 13.18 14.30
CA PRO A 207 6.85 14.21 13.94
C PRO A 207 6.85 15.40 14.89
N ASP A 208 7.92 16.18 14.81
CA ASP A 208 8.00 17.52 15.39
C ASP A 208 6.92 18.44 14.74
N PRO A 209 6.07 19.10 15.56
CA PRO A 209 5.17 20.15 15.09
C PRO A 209 5.79 21.17 14.14
N ALA A 210 7.05 21.57 14.32
CA ALA A 210 7.72 22.54 13.46
C ALA A 210 7.89 22.01 12.03
N ALA A 211 8.29 20.74 11.88
CA ALA A 211 8.46 20.10 10.57
C ALA A 211 7.14 19.98 9.79
N VAL A 212 6.04 19.72 10.50
CA VAL A 212 4.68 19.67 9.92
C VAL A 212 4.30 21.06 9.38
N ARG A 213 4.47 22.11 10.18
CA ARG A 213 4.16 23.50 9.76
C ARG A 213 4.96 23.93 8.54
N GLN A 214 6.27 23.65 8.54
CA GLN A 214 7.15 23.96 7.40
C GLN A 214 6.73 23.21 6.13
N THR A 215 6.32 21.95 6.28
CA THR A 215 5.81 21.16 5.15
C THR A 215 4.52 21.74 4.59
N THR A 216 3.56 22.09 5.46
CA THR A 216 2.30 22.72 5.04
C THR A 216 2.55 24.04 4.29
N TYR A 217 3.46 24.88 4.79
CA TYR A 217 3.85 26.11 4.10
C TYR A 217 4.45 25.83 2.72
N SER A 218 5.40 24.89 2.64
CA SER A 218 6.04 24.49 1.39
C SER A 218 5.05 23.89 0.37
N TRP A 219 4.06 23.13 0.85
CA TRP A 219 3.02 22.54 0.02
C TRP A 219 2.10 23.64 -0.53
N ARG A 220 1.65 24.58 0.31
CA ARG A 220 0.81 25.72 -0.12
C ARG A 220 1.52 26.60 -1.15
N LYS A 221 2.82 26.83 -1.00
CA LYS A 221 3.60 27.62 -1.96
C LYS A 221 3.67 26.97 -3.35
N ARG A 222 3.66 25.63 -3.44
CA ARG A 222 3.74 24.88 -4.70
C ARG A 222 2.40 24.73 -5.43
N ASN A 223 1.29 24.76 -4.67
CA ASN A 223 -0.06 24.49 -5.19
C ASN A 223 -0.95 25.76 -5.18
N ARG A 224 -0.33 26.94 -5.11
CA ARG A 224 -0.95 28.24 -5.42
C ARG A 224 -0.54 28.62 -6.83
#